data_AF-A0A257F068-F1
#
_entry.id   AF-A0A257F068-F1
#
_cell.length_a   1.000
_cell.length_b   1.000
_cell.length_c   1.000
_cell.angle_alpha   90.00
_cell.angle_beta   90.00
_cell.angle_gamma   90.00
#
_symmetry.space_group_name_H-M   'P 1'
#
loop_
_entity.id
_entity.type
_entity.pdbx_description
1 polymer ?
#
loop_
_entity_poly.entity_id
_entity_poly.type
_entity_poly.pdbx_seq_one_letter_code
_entity_poly.pdbx_strand_id
1 'polypeptide(L)'
;MATFGTPAKFSFCAGENEEASPWQPYHVDKGMGAHDSAVLVHGGEAPHNLQDHASASPRELLMTFASGMATVGNNNGGMGGEMLLVIGIEHARILAHHGMCK
;
A
#
# COMPACT_ATOMS: atom_id res chain seq x y z
N MET A 1 2.51 -0.32 -22.29
CA MET A 1 1.13 -0.16 -22.80
C MET A 1 0.30 -1.32 -22.28
N ALA A 2 -0.88 -1.06 -21.73
CA ALA A 2 -1.74 -2.11 -21.18
C ALA A 2 -2.87 -2.45 -22.16
N THR A 3 -2.81 -3.64 -22.74
CA THR A 3 -3.83 -4.14 -23.69
C THR A 3 -5.15 -4.47 -22.97
N PHE A 4 -5.08 -4.88 -21.71
CA PHE A 4 -6.24 -5.19 -20.87
C PHE A 4 -6.59 -4.01 -19.96
N GLY A 5 -7.86 -3.60 -19.96
CA GLY A 5 -8.42 -2.55 -19.12
C GLY A 5 -9.04 -3.11 -17.84
N THR A 6 -9.04 -2.32 -16.77
CA THR A 6 -9.75 -2.61 -15.53
C THR A 6 -10.39 -1.32 -15.01
N PRO A 7 -11.50 -1.37 -14.25
CA PRO A 7 -12.05 -0.18 -13.59
C PRO A 7 -11.03 0.54 -12.70
N ALA A 8 -10.06 -0.21 -12.16
CA ALA A 8 -9.00 0.33 -11.32
C ALA A 8 -8.19 1.48 -11.97
N LYS A 9 -8.19 1.54 -13.30
CA LYS A 9 -7.47 2.58 -14.05
C LYS A 9 -8.11 3.96 -13.95
N PHE A 10 -9.39 4.06 -13.56
CA PHE A 10 -10.11 5.34 -13.53
C PHE A 10 -11.08 5.50 -12.37
N SER A 11 -11.43 4.44 -11.63
CA SER A 11 -12.53 4.47 -10.66
C SER A 11 -12.13 4.29 -9.19
N PHE A 12 -10.88 3.98 -8.86
CA PHE A 12 -10.46 3.88 -7.45
C PHE A 12 -9.92 5.21 -6.92
N CYS A 13 -10.57 5.69 -5.86
CA CYS A 13 -10.15 6.85 -5.09
C CYS A 13 -10.44 6.54 -3.62
N ALA A 14 -9.44 6.70 -2.77
CA ALA A 14 -9.55 6.53 -1.33
C ALA A 14 -8.72 7.62 -0.64
N GLY A 15 -9.14 8.01 0.56
CA GLY A 15 -8.36 8.88 1.44
C GLY A 15 -7.55 8.06 2.44
N GLU A 16 -6.40 8.60 2.85
CA GLU A 16 -5.72 8.11 4.05
C GLU A 16 -6.60 8.34 5.28
N ASN A 17 -6.56 7.42 6.24
CA ASN A 17 -7.21 7.60 7.53
C ASN A 17 -6.22 8.27 8.50
N GLU A 18 -6.02 9.57 8.32
CA GLU A 18 -5.02 10.35 9.05
C GLU A 18 -5.29 10.36 10.57
N GLU A 19 -6.55 10.35 10.99
CA GLU A 19 -6.94 10.44 12.40
C GLU A 19 -6.63 9.16 13.18
N ALA A 20 -6.73 8.01 12.54
CA ALA A 20 -6.48 6.73 13.19
C ALA A 20 -5.08 6.18 12.92
N SER A 21 -4.44 6.60 11.81
CA SER A 21 -3.14 6.10 11.38
C SER A 21 -2.07 6.32 12.47
N PRO A 22 -1.24 5.30 12.77
CA PRO A 22 -0.10 5.49 13.67
C PRO A 22 1.06 6.27 13.01
N TRP A 23 0.98 6.52 11.71
CA TRP A 23 2.00 7.22 10.92
C TRP A 23 1.45 8.53 10.37
N GLN A 24 2.35 9.49 10.14
CA GLN A 24 2.02 10.75 9.48
C GLN A 24 1.50 10.52 8.04
N PRO A 25 0.73 11.46 7.47
CA PRO A 25 0.18 11.31 6.11
C PRO A 25 1.27 11.18 5.04
N TYR A 26 1.02 10.43 3.96
CA TYR A 26 2.04 10.15 2.94
C TYR A 26 2.57 11.40 2.23
N HIS A 27 1.73 12.43 2.05
CA HIS A 27 2.19 13.69 1.45
C HIS A 27 3.26 14.39 2.30
N VAL A 28 3.20 14.25 3.63
CA VAL A 28 4.22 14.76 4.56
C VAL A 28 5.52 13.97 4.39
N ASP A 29 5.45 12.65 4.20
CA ASP A 29 6.62 11.81 3.86
C ASP A 29 7.29 12.25 2.54
N LYS A 30 6.55 12.93 1.67
CA LYS A 30 7.05 13.50 0.41
C LYS A 30 7.50 14.96 0.52
N GLY A 31 7.57 15.50 1.74
CA GLY A 31 8.06 16.85 2.01
C GLY A 31 7.06 17.96 1.78
N MET A 32 5.77 17.63 1.59
CA MET A 32 4.68 18.62 1.57
C MET A 32 4.31 19.03 3.01
N GLY A 33 3.67 20.18 3.16
CA GLY A 33 3.17 20.64 4.46
C GLY A 33 1.98 19.81 4.93
N ALA A 34 1.81 19.66 6.25
CA ALA A 34 0.74 18.86 6.87
C ALA A 34 -0.69 19.35 6.61
N HIS A 35 -0.85 20.52 5.99
CA HIS A 35 -2.15 21.09 5.61
C HIS A 35 -2.26 21.30 4.10
N ASP A 36 -1.28 20.81 3.32
CA ASP A 36 -1.35 20.87 1.88
C ASP A 36 -2.36 19.85 1.35
N SER A 37 -3.14 20.26 0.36
CA SER A 37 -3.99 19.32 -0.37
C SER A 37 -3.15 18.58 -1.40
N ALA A 38 -3.17 17.25 -1.35
CA ALA A 38 -2.40 16.38 -2.23
C ALA A 38 -3.22 15.20 -2.72
N VAL A 39 -2.93 14.74 -3.94
CA VAL A 39 -3.47 13.49 -4.50
C VAL A 39 -2.32 12.66 -5.04
N LEU A 40 -2.15 11.45 -4.52
CA LEU A 40 -1.27 10.45 -5.11
C LEU A 40 -2.01 9.78 -6.28
N VAL A 41 -1.45 9.90 -7.48
CA VAL A 41 -1.93 9.17 -8.66
C VAL A 41 -0.97 8.03 -8.96
N HIS A 42 -1.48 6.80 -8.91
CA HIS A 42 -0.71 5.59 -9.21
C HIS A 42 -1.35 4.82 -10.36
N GLY A 43 -0.59 4.59 -11.42
CA GLY A 43 -1.01 3.74 -12.54
C GLY A 43 -0.65 2.29 -12.27
N GLY A 44 -1.66 1.43 -12.09
CA GLY A 44 -1.45 0.01 -11.78
C GLY A 44 -2.49 -0.90 -12.37
N GLU A 45 -2.38 -2.19 -12.02
CA GLU A 45 -3.43 -3.18 -12.28
C GLU A 45 -4.55 -3.09 -11.23
N ALA A 46 -5.52 -4.01 -11.29
CA ALA A 46 -6.56 -4.08 -10.28
C ALA A 46 -5.95 -4.44 -8.90
N PRO A 47 -6.45 -3.87 -7.78
CA PRO A 47 -5.99 -4.21 -6.45
C PRO A 47 -6.15 -5.72 -6.18
N HIS A 48 -5.15 -6.30 -5.54
CA HIS A 48 -5.20 -7.66 -5.03
C HIS A 48 -5.33 -7.64 -3.52
N ASN A 49 -6.40 -8.25 -2.99
CA ASN A 49 -6.61 -8.31 -1.54
C ASN A 49 -5.63 -9.31 -0.91
N LEU A 50 -4.85 -8.84 0.06
CA LEU A 50 -3.99 -9.68 0.89
C LEU A 50 -4.70 -9.95 2.21
N GLN A 51 -5.07 -11.21 2.45
CA GLN A 51 -5.76 -11.58 3.66
C GLN A 51 -4.79 -12.16 4.70
N ASP A 52 -4.68 -11.49 5.85
CA ASP A 52 -3.94 -11.98 7.02
C ASP A 52 -4.70 -11.64 8.30
N HIS A 53 -5.14 -12.69 9.00
CA HIS A 53 -5.85 -12.61 10.29
C HIS A 53 -5.11 -13.34 11.41
N ALA A 54 -3.93 -13.91 11.11
CA ALA A 54 -3.22 -14.81 12.02
C ALA A 54 -1.89 -14.24 12.49
N SER A 55 -1.23 -13.42 11.67
CA SER A 55 0.07 -12.86 11.98
C SER A 55 -0.02 -11.87 13.14
N ALA A 56 0.83 -12.07 14.15
CA ALA A 56 0.92 -11.22 15.34
C ALA A 56 2.26 -10.48 15.43
N SER A 57 3.15 -10.70 14.47
CA SER A 57 4.46 -10.04 14.42
C SER A 57 4.70 -9.34 13.08
N PRO A 58 5.54 -8.29 13.06
CA PRO A 58 5.93 -7.61 11.82
C PRO A 58 6.54 -8.55 10.79
N ARG A 59 7.35 -9.51 11.25
CA ARG A 59 8.00 -10.48 10.37
C ARG A 59 6.95 -11.31 9.61
N GLU A 60 5.97 -11.85 10.31
CA GLU A 60 4.94 -12.69 9.69
C GLU A 60 4.10 -11.87 8.70
N LEU A 61 3.62 -10.69 9.11
CA LEU A 61 2.85 -9.79 8.25
C LEU A 61 3.62 -9.41 6.98
N LEU A 62 4.87 -8.96 7.11
CA LEU A 62 5.67 -8.55 5.98
C LEU A 62 6.02 -9.73 5.06
N MET A 63 6.17 -10.94 5.61
CA MET A 63 6.34 -12.15 4.79
C MET A 63 5.07 -12.48 4.00
N THR A 64 3.88 -12.35 4.60
CA THR A 64 2.61 -12.49 3.88
C THR A 64 2.49 -11.45 2.76
N PHE A 65 2.79 -10.18 3.05
CA PHE A 65 2.74 -9.10 2.06
C PHE A 65 3.72 -9.34 0.92
N ALA A 66 4.98 -9.64 1.24
CA ALA A 66 6.01 -9.94 0.24
C ALA A 66 5.63 -11.13 -0.64
N SER A 67 5.09 -12.20 -0.05
CA SER A 67 4.66 -13.38 -0.81
C SER A 67 3.52 -13.07 -1.78
N GLY A 68 2.57 -12.22 -1.40
CA GLY A 68 1.47 -11.81 -2.28
C GLY A 68 1.91 -10.86 -3.39
N MET A 69 2.88 -9.99 -3.10
CA MET A 69 3.44 -9.03 -4.07
C MET A 69 4.41 -9.70 -5.07
N ALA A 70 5.12 -10.75 -4.65
CA ALA A 70 6.11 -11.45 -5.46
C ALA A 70 5.54 -12.65 -6.25
N THR A 71 4.25 -12.63 -6.60
CA THR A 71 3.62 -13.71 -7.37
C THR A 71 4.20 -13.82 -8.78
N VAL A 72 4.29 -15.05 -9.30
CA VAL A 72 4.81 -15.29 -10.65
C VAL A 72 3.89 -14.63 -11.69
N GLY A 73 4.48 -13.85 -12.59
CA GLY A 73 3.74 -13.16 -13.65
C GLY A 73 3.22 -11.78 -13.27
N ASN A 74 3.54 -11.26 -12.07
CA ASN A 74 3.25 -9.86 -11.74
C ASN A 74 3.97 -8.91 -12.72
N ASN A 75 3.35 -7.75 -12.99
CA ASN A 75 3.84 -6.80 -13.99
C ASN A 75 5.27 -6.30 -13.72
N ASN A 76 5.65 -6.21 -12.44
CA ASN A 76 6.92 -5.64 -12.01
C ASN A 76 8.06 -6.66 -12.11
N GLY A 77 7.77 -7.97 -12.21
CA GLY A 77 8.79 -9.02 -12.35
C GLY A 77 9.60 -8.93 -13.65
N GLY A 78 9.00 -8.43 -14.74
CA GLY A 78 9.66 -8.26 -16.03
C GLY A 78 10.00 -6.82 -16.40
N MET A 79 9.18 -5.85 -15.96
CA MET A 79 9.32 -4.44 -16.35
C MET A 79 9.90 -3.55 -15.23
N GLY A 80 10.04 -4.08 -14.01
CA GLY A 80 10.32 -3.27 -12.83
C GLY A 80 9.18 -2.32 -12.49
N GLY A 81 9.47 -1.27 -11.72
CA GLY A 81 8.50 -0.25 -11.32
C GLY A 81 8.09 -0.34 -9.86
N GLU A 82 7.24 0.61 -9.45
CA GLU A 82 6.75 0.73 -8.08
C GLU A 82 5.49 -0.13 -7.88
N MET A 83 5.33 -0.68 -6.67
CA MET A 83 4.09 -1.30 -6.21
C MET A 83 3.50 -0.45 -5.10
N LEU A 84 2.18 -0.25 -5.12
CA LEU A 84 1.47 0.43 -4.06
C LEU A 84 0.85 -0.59 -3.10
N LEU A 85 1.24 -0.54 -1.83
CA LEU A 85 0.65 -1.33 -0.75
C LEU A 85 -0.21 -0.43 0.14
N VAL A 86 -1.50 -0.77 0.29
CA VAL A 86 -2.40 -0.10 1.24
C VAL A 86 -2.55 -1.02 2.45
N ILE A 87 -2.15 -0.51 3.62
CA ILE A 87 -2.14 -1.29 4.87
C ILE A 87 -3.36 -0.90 5.71
N GLY A 88 -4.12 -1.90 6.15
CA GLY A 88 -5.23 -1.69 7.07
C GLY A 88 -4.77 -1.23 8.46
N ILE A 89 -5.63 -0.50 9.18
CA ILE A 89 -5.25 0.13 10.46
C ILE A 89 -4.76 -0.87 11.52
N GLU A 90 -5.30 -2.09 11.52
CA GLU A 90 -4.89 -3.15 12.44
C GLU A 90 -3.43 -3.56 12.21
N HIS A 91 -3.07 -3.88 10.97
CA HIS A 91 -1.70 -4.26 10.61
C HIS A 91 -0.73 -3.09 10.78
N ALA A 92 -1.16 -1.86 10.45
CA ALA A 92 -0.36 -0.66 10.68
C ALA A 92 0.01 -0.48 12.15
N ARG A 93 -0.94 -0.73 13.07
CA ARG A 93 -0.69 -0.67 14.52
C ARG A 93 0.30 -1.73 15.00
N ILE A 94 0.23 -2.95 14.47
CA ILE A 94 1.22 -4.00 14.79
C ILE A 94 2.62 -3.52 14.38
N LEU A 95 2.77 -3.05 13.14
CA LEU A 95 4.06 -2.56 12.63
C LEU A 95 4.60 -1.39 13.46
N ALA A 96 3.76 -0.39 13.75
CA ALA A 96 4.14 0.78 14.53
C ALA A 96 4.46 0.44 16.00
N HIS A 97 3.73 -0.48 16.62
CA HIS A 97 4.02 -0.95 17.98
C HIS A 97 5.44 -1.54 18.10
N HIS A 98 5.92 -2.15 17.01
CA HIS A 98 7.28 -2.67 16.90
C HIS A 98 8.30 -1.67 16.32
N GLY A 99 7.94 -0.38 16.23
CA GLY A 99 8.85 0.70 15.85
C GLY A 99 9.07 0.86 14.34
N MET A 100 8.24 0.26 13.49
CA MET A 100 8.34 0.43 12.04
C MET A 100 7.52 1.62 11.55
N CYS A 101 8.04 2.34 10.55
CA CYS A 101 7.34 3.37 9.79
C CYS A 101 6.92 2.86 8.40
N LYS A 102 6.17 3.67 7.66
CA LYS A 102 5.89 3.45 6.22
C LYS A 102 7.17 3.45 5.39
#